data_AF-A0A090LQ54-F1
#
_entry.id   AF-A0A090LQ54-F1
#
_cell.length_a   1.000
_cell.length_b   1.000
_cell.length_c   1.000
_cell.angle_alpha   90.00
_cell.angle_beta   90.00
_cell.angle_gamma   90.00
#
_symmetry.space_group_name_H-M   'P 1'
#
loop_
_entity.id
_entity.type
_entity.pdbx_description
1 polymer ?
#
loop_
_entity_poly.entity_id
_entity_poly.type
_entity_poly.pdbx_seq_one_letter_code
_entity_poly.pdbx_strand_id
1 'polypeptide(L)'
;MFLHIFVLLSILLTTSFEYKTDCEDDLSQPCTVYLTPWEDAFTKLLGSIDPTTKMLYNIENLANSVEPDSIQELNDKIKKHVGQTEIKTFAQKLPVLYRFGMNITIVEDLSKVTVPSDLTTTTETTKSYRIRTTTLKPTFKKKVVNIAKKKYNKLANFIQFDLYPKK
;
A
#
# COMPACT_ATOMS: atom_id res chain seq x y z
N MET A 1 0.98 -11.52 -34.36
CA MET A 1 -0.11 -11.41 -33.37
C MET A 1 0.39 -11.15 -31.95
N PHE A 2 1.42 -11.85 -31.46
CA PHE A 2 1.97 -11.66 -30.10
C PHE A 2 2.61 -10.28 -29.82
N LEU A 3 3.20 -9.63 -30.84
CA LEU A 3 3.84 -8.32 -30.67
C LEU A 3 2.86 -7.22 -30.22
N HIS A 4 1.62 -7.26 -30.71
CA HIS A 4 0.59 -6.28 -30.35
C HIS A 4 0.07 -6.47 -28.92
N ILE A 5 0.04 -7.71 -28.43
CA ILE A 5 -0.33 -8.03 -27.04
C ILE A 5 0.73 -7.48 -26.08
N PHE A 6 2.02 -7.66 -26.40
CA PHE A 6 3.12 -7.12 -25.59
C PHE A 6 3.12 -5.59 -25.54
N VAL A 7 2.82 -4.91 -26.65
CA VAL A 7 2.71 -3.44 -26.67
C VAL A 7 1.53 -2.96 -25.83
N LEU A 8 0.37 -3.61 -25.92
CA LEU A 8 -0.79 -3.29 -25.06
C LEU A 8 -0.52 -3.52 -23.57
N LEU A 9 0.16 -4.62 -23.22
CA LEU A 9 0.57 -4.90 -21.84
C LEU A 9 1.57 -3.85 -21.31
N SER A 10 2.46 -3.36 -22.17
CA SER A 10 3.48 -2.36 -21.80
C SER A 10 2.85 -0.99 -21.50
N ILE A 11 1.75 -0.65 -22.18
CA ILE A 11 0.99 0.60 -21.94
C ILE A 11 0.16 0.47 -20.65
N LEU A 12 -0.34 -0.71 -20.31
CA LEU A 12 -1.04 -0.96 -19.03
C LEU A 12 -0.10 -0.92 -17.81
N LEU A 13 1.22 -1.03 -18.01
CA LEU A 13 2.23 -0.90 -16.95
C LEU A 13 2.59 0.55 -16.63
N THR A 14 2.05 1.55 -17.35
CA THR A 14 2.04 2.93 -16.84
C THR A 14 1.00 3.00 -15.74
N THR A 15 1.37 2.51 -14.56
CA THR A 15 0.56 2.59 -13.35
C THR A 15 0.16 4.04 -13.14
N SER A 16 -1.10 4.37 -13.41
CA SER A 16 -1.73 5.53 -12.82
C SER A 16 -1.57 5.37 -11.31
N PHE A 17 -0.91 6.33 -10.68
CA PHE A 17 -0.78 6.36 -9.23
C PHE A 17 -2.16 6.70 -8.67
N GLU A 18 -3.02 5.69 -8.50
CA GLU A 18 -4.37 5.85 -7.93
C GLU A 18 -4.32 6.46 -6.52
N TYR A 19 -3.16 6.38 -5.85
CA TYR A 19 -2.89 6.93 -4.54
C TYR A 19 -1.39 7.19 -4.33
N LYS A 20 -1.07 8.07 -3.38
CA LYS A 20 0.30 8.24 -2.83
C LYS A 20 0.33 7.88 -1.36
N THR A 21 1.50 7.54 -0.83
CA THR A 21 1.65 7.26 0.60
C THR A 21 3.04 7.57 1.12
N ASP A 22 3.12 8.02 2.36
CA ASP A 22 4.35 8.24 3.13
C ASP A 22 4.72 7.03 4.03
N CYS A 23 4.03 5.89 3.86
CA CYS A 23 4.28 4.68 4.64
C CYS A 23 5.64 4.04 4.28
N GLU A 24 6.72 4.45 4.94
CA GLU A 24 8.08 3.84 4.86
C GLU A 24 8.19 2.53 5.63
N ASP A 25 9.21 1.68 5.43
CA ASP A 25 9.31 0.36 6.09
C ASP A 25 9.24 0.36 7.64
N ASP A 26 9.41 1.51 8.30
CA ASP A 26 9.22 1.67 9.74
C ASP A 26 7.74 1.60 10.16
N LEU A 27 7.32 0.44 10.67
CA LEU A 27 5.95 0.19 11.14
C LEU A 27 5.61 0.88 12.48
N SER A 28 6.58 1.50 13.16
CA SER A 28 6.35 2.13 14.46
C SER A 28 5.67 3.49 14.38
N GLN A 29 5.70 4.13 13.20
CA GLN A 29 5.15 5.46 12.98
C GLN A 29 3.82 5.41 12.22
N PRO A 30 2.86 6.28 12.59
CA PRO A 30 1.65 6.47 11.79
C PRO A 30 2.04 7.01 10.41
N CYS A 31 1.28 6.63 9.39
CA CYS A 31 1.47 7.08 8.02
C CYS A 31 0.13 7.46 7.40
N THR A 32 0.18 8.18 6.29
CA THR A 32 -0.94 8.73 5.55
C THR A 32 -1.02 8.12 4.15
N VAL A 33 -2.23 7.77 3.76
CA VAL A 33 -2.57 7.42 2.38
C VAL A 33 -3.32 8.60 1.76
N TYR A 34 -2.77 9.13 0.68
CA TYR A 34 -3.32 10.24 -0.09
C TYR A 34 -4.09 9.72 -1.29
N LEU A 35 -5.33 10.17 -1.45
CA LEU A 35 -6.27 9.73 -2.48
C LEU A 35 -6.83 10.92 -3.23
N THR A 36 -7.30 10.70 -4.45
CA THR A 36 -8.11 11.66 -5.22
C THR A 36 -9.52 11.12 -5.41
N PRO A 37 -10.56 11.97 -5.43
CA PRO A 37 -11.96 11.54 -5.57
C PRO A 37 -12.27 10.73 -6.84
N TRP A 38 -11.43 10.87 -7.87
CA TRP A 38 -11.65 10.35 -9.21
C TRP A 38 -11.07 8.96 -9.46
N GLU A 39 -10.26 8.45 -8.51
CA GLU A 39 -9.52 7.21 -8.67
C GLU A 39 -10.22 6.03 -7.97
N ASP A 40 -9.98 4.81 -8.45
CA ASP A 40 -10.60 3.59 -7.90
C ASP A 40 -10.22 3.36 -6.43
N ALA A 41 -9.02 3.79 -6.01
CA ALA A 41 -8.60 3.76 -4.61
C ALA A 41 -9.57 4.53 -3.69
N PHE A 42 -10.15 5.63 -4.14
CA PHE A 42 -11.18 6.35 -3.38
C PHE A 42 -12.50 5.57 -3.30
N THR A 43 -12.92 4.92 -4.40
CA THR A 43 -14.12 4.05 -4.38
C THR A 43 -13.93 2.85 -3.45
N LYS A 44 -12.72 2.26 -3.42
CA LYS A 44 -12.34 1.22 -2.46
C LYS A 44 -12.43 1.71 -1.02
N LEU A 45 -12.03 2.95 -0.73
CA LEU A 45 -12.18 3.57 0.59
C LEU A 45 -13.66 3.65 0.97
N LEU A 46 -14.48 4.25 0.11
CA LEU A 46 -15.92 4.34 0.35
C LEU A 46 -16.49 2.94 0.59
N GLY A 47 -16.19 1.95 -0.25
CA GLY A 47 -16.63 0.57 -0.06
C GLY A 47 -16.12 -0.12 1.22
N SER A 48 -15.26 0.51 2.02
CA SER A 48 -14.74 -0.02 3.30
C SER A 48 -15.38 0.65 4.53
N ILE A 49 -16.06 1.78 4.35
CA ILE A 49 -16.77 2.50 5.41
C ILE A 49 -18.15 1.86 5.60
N ASP A 50 -18.55 1.68 6.86
CA ASP A 50 -19.86 1.14 7.24
C ASP A 50 -20.99 2.01 6.62
N PRO A 51 -22.02 1.39 6.03
CA PRO A 51 -23.14 2.11 5.43
C PRO A 51 -23.84 3.07 6.40
N THR A 52 -23.94 2.71 7.69
CA THR A 52 -24.54 3.56 8.72
C THR A 52 -23.70 4.81 8.97
N THR A 53 -22.37 4.65 9.07
CA THR A 53 -21.41 5.77 9.19
C THR A 53 -21.52 6.70 7.98
N LYS A 54 -21.59 6.16 6.76
CA LYS A 54 -21.73 6.98 5.55
C LYS A 54 -22.98 7.84 5.56
N MET A 55 -24.12 7.21 5.89
CA MET A 55 -25.42 7.86 5.90
C MET A 55 -25.50 8.90 7.02
N LEU A 56 -25.12 8.54 8.25
CA LEU A 56 -25.23 9.39 9.42
C LEU A 56 -24.36 10.66 9.32
N TYR A 57 -23.20 10.54 8.69
CA TYR A 57 -22.23 11.62 8.58
C TYR A 57 -22.15 12.24 7.18
N ASN A 58 -23.10 11.93 6.30
CA ASN A 58 -23.23 12.50 4.97
C ASN A 58 -21.99 12.30 4.06
N ILE A 59 -21.21 11.22 4.30
CA ILE A 59 -19.94 10.96 3.60
C ILE A 59 -20.19 10.71 2.11
N GLU A 60 -21.26 10.00 1.75
CA GLU A 60 -21.57 9.66 0.36
C GLU A 60 -21.91 10.88 -0.49
N ASN A 61 -22.67 11.83 0.07
CA ASN A 61 -22.98 13.07 -0.62
C ASN A 61 -21.74 13.96 -0.79
N LEU A 62 -20.90 14.07 0.24
CA LEU A 62 -19.64 14.80 0.17
C LEU A 62 -18.65 14.15 -0.82
N ALA A 63 -18.64 12.82 -0.90
CA ALA A 63 -17.79 12.07 -1.82
C ALA A 63 -18.13 12.28 -3.30
N ASN A 64 -19.38 12.66 -3.60
CA ASN A 64 -19.81 13.00 -4.97
C ASN A 64 -19.48 14.45 -5.36
N SER A 65 -19.04 15.27 -4.40
CA SER A 65 -18.63 16.65 -4.63
C SER A 65 -17.11 16.74 -4.80
N VAL A 66 -16.69 17.63 -5.70
CA VAL A 66 -15.28 17.88 -6.01
C VAL A 66 -14.86 19.31 -5.70
N GLU A 67 -15.74 20.04 -5.00
CA GLU A 67 -15.46 21.37 -4.51
C GLU A 67 -14.44 21.29 -3.36
N PRO A 68 -13.48 22.24 -3.28
CA PRO A 68 -12.45 22.23 -2.25
C PRO A 68 -13.02 22.16 -0.82
N ASP A 69 -14.08 22.92 -0.56
CA ASP A 69 -14.77 22.94 0.75
C ASP A 69 -15.39 21.59 1.09
N SER A 70 -15.93 20.89 0.09
CA SER A 70 -16.49 19.54 0.27
C SER A 70 -15.39 18.51 0.54
N ILE A 71 -14.22 18.62 -0.11
CA ILE A 71 -13.06 17.76 0.15
C ILE A 71 -12.55 17.96 1.58
N GLN A 72 -12.48 19.21 2.03
CA GLN A 72 -12.07 19.53 3.40
C GLN A 72 -13.07 18.94 4.41
N GLU A 73 -14.37 19.15 4.21
CA GLU A 73 -15.39 18.57 5.09
C GLU A 73 -15.32 17.04 5.08
N LEU A 74 -15.16 16.42 3.92
CA LEU A 74 -15.02 14.96 3.79
C LEU A 74 -13.83 14.42 4.59
N ASN A 75 -12.68 15.08 4.51
CA ASN A 75 -11.49 14.73 5.29
C ASN A 75 -11.76 14.81 6.81
N ASP A 76 -12.46 15.86 7.26
CA ASP A 76 -12.82 16.01 8.66
C ASP A 76 -13.79 14.92 9.12
N LYS A 77 -14.78 14.56 8.30
CA LYS A 77 -15.69 13.44 8.60
C LYS A 77 -14.95 12.12 8.68
N ILE A 78 -14.07 11.84 7.73
CA ILE A 78 -13.29 10.59 7.69
C ILE A 78 -12.41 10.50 8.94
N LYS A 79 -11.66 11.56 9.26
CA LYS A 79 -10.80 11.58 10.44
C LYS A 79 -11.57 11.37 11.75
N LYS A 80 -12.79 11.90 11.85
CA LYS A 80 -13.58 11.86 13.08
C LYS A 80 -14.43 10.59 13.25
N HIS A 81 -14.90 10.04 12.13
CA HIS A 81 -15.95 9.02 12.15
C HIS A 81 -15.54 7.69 11.54
N VAL A 82 -14.48 7.65 10.72
CA VAL A 82 -13.99 6.39 10.14
C VAL A 82 -13.02 5.74 11.13
N GLY A 83 -13.40 4.56 11.59
CA GLY A 83 -12.67 3.79 12.59
C GLY A 83 -11.46 3.06 12.01
N GLN A 84 -10.53 2.70 12.88
CA GLN A 84 -9.33 1.94 12.50
C GLN A 84 -9.65 0.59 11.83
N THR A 85 -10.80 -0.03 12.15
CA THR A 85 -11.25 -1.27 11.49
C THR A 85 -11.60 -1.05 10.01
N GLU A 86 -12.24 0.06 9.68
CA GLU A 86 -12.58 0.43 8.29
C GLU A 86 -11.32 0.81 7.52
N ILE A 87 -10.41 1.56 8.15
CA ILE A 87 -9.09 1.89 7.60
C ILE A 87 -8.27 0.63 7.34
N LYS A 88 -8.30 -0.35 8.24
CA LYS A 88 -7.64 -1.65 8.04
C LYS A 88 -8.22 -2.41 6.85
N THR A 89 -9.55 -2.44 6.75
CA THR A 89 -10.25 -3.10 5.64
C THR A 89 -9.91 -2.43 4.31
N PHE A 90 -9.80 -1.11 4.30
CA PHE A 90 -9.34 -0.32 3.16
C PHE A 90 -7.88 -0.63 2.80
N ALA A 91 -6.97 -0.57 3.76
CA ALA A 91 -5.54 -0.82 3.54
C ALA A 91 -5.27 -2.21 2.96
N GLN A 92 -6.05 -3.23 3.34
CA GLN A 92 -5.96 -4.58 2.77
C GLN A 92 -6.34 -4.67 1.29
N LYS A 93 -7.08 -3.69 0.74
CA LYS A 93 -7.44 -3.61 -0.68
C LYS A 93 -6.35 -2.94 -1.52
N LEU A 94 -5.35 -2.34 -0.88
CA LEU A 94 -4.21 -1.70 -1.53
C LEU A 94 -2.94 -2.50 -1.27
N PRO A 95 -1.91 -2.41 -2.13
CA PRO A 95 -0.59 -2.97 -1.84
C PRO A 95 0.18 -2.13 -0.81
N VAL A 96 -0.46 -1.77 0.31
CA VAL A 96 0.14 -1.06 1.45
C VAL A 96 0.00 -1.87 2.73
N LEU A 97 1.00 -1.80 3.60
CA LEU A 97 0.94 -2.45 4.91
C LEU A 97 0.16 -1.57 5.89
N TYR A 98 -0.97 -2.09 6.40
CA TYR A 98 -1.75 -1.42 7.44
C TYR A 98 -0.92 -1.13 8.69
N ARG A 99 -1.14 0.04 9.29
CA ARG A 99 -0.52 0.48 10.55
C ARG A 99 -1.56 1.05 11.49
N PHE A 100 -1.34 0.85 12.77
CA PHE A 100 -2.17 1.49 13.78
C PHE A 100 -1.97 3.00 13.75
N GLY A 101 -3.07 3.76 13.68
CA GLY A 101 -3.00 5.22 13.54
C GLY A 101 -2.72 5.68 12.11
N MET A 102 -2.85 4.79 11.12
CA MET A 102 -2.85 5.16 9.71
C MET A 102 -3.98 6.17 9.44
N ASN A 103 -3.65 7.22 8.69
CA ASN A 103 -4.56 8.26 8.28
C ASN A 103 -4.85 8.16 6.79
N ILE A 104 -5.99 8.72 6.39
CA ILE A 104 -6.40 8.81 5.00
C ILE A 104 -6.73 10.26 4.72
N THR A 105 -6.24 10.79 3.60
CA THR A 105 -6.46 12.17 3.21
C THR A 105 -6.82 12.22 1.73
N ILE A 106 -7.96 12.83 1.44
CA ILE A 106 -8.39 13.16 0.10
C ILE A 106 -7.76 14.49 -0.29
N VAL A 107 -7.15 14.53 -1.47
CA VAL A 107 -6.57 15.71 -2.10
C VAL A 107 -7.16 15.90 -3.48
N GLU A 108 -7.18 17.14 -3.98
CA GLU A 108 -7.61 17.42 -5.35
C GLU A 108 -6.68 16.79 -6.39
N ASP A 109 -5.38 16.80 -6.11
CA ASP A 109 -4.33 16.38 -7.03
C ASP A 109 -3.14 15.78 -6.28
N LEU A 110 -2.81 14.53 -6.60
CA LEU A 110 -1.67 13.80 -6.03
C LEU A 110 -0.32 14.38 -6.46
N SER A 111 -0.26 15.14 -7.55
CA SER A 111 0.99 15.78 -8.02
C SER A 111 1.50 16.84 -7.03
N LYS A 112 0.59 17.46 -6.28
CA LYS A 112 0.90 18.47 -5.25
C LYS A 112 1.38 17.86 -3.93
N VAL A 113 1.20 16.55 -3.75
CA VAL A 113 1.66 15.83 -2.56
C VAL A 113 3.06 15.29 -2.82
N THR A 114 4.01 15.65 -1.95
CA THR A 114 5.36 15.09 -1.96
C THR A 114 5.47 14.04 -0.87
N VAL A 115 5.76 12.79 -1.24
CA VAL A 115 6.03 11.70 -0.29
C VAL A 115 7.50 11.26 -0.39
N PRO A 116 8.07 10.63 0.66
CA PRO A 116 9.47 10.18 0.63
C PRO A 116 9.83 9.31 -0.59
N SER A 117 8.90 8.48 -1.06
CA SER A 117 9.06 7.65 -2.27
C SER A 117 9.26 8.45 -3.57
N ASP A 118 8.85 9.72 -3.63
CA ASP A 118 9.06 10.58 -4.80
C ASP A 118 10.53 11.02 -4.90
N LEU A 119 11.23 11.13 -3.76
CA LEU A 119 12.62 11.58 -3.67
C LEU A 119 13.61 10.50 -4.09
N THR A 120 13.32 9.23 -3.81
CA THR A 120 14.19 8.10 -4.19
C THR A 120 14.28 7.94 -5.71
N THR A 121 13.20 8.21 -6.45
CA THR A 121 13.16 8.16 -7.93
C THR A 121 14.09 9.19 -8.59
N THR A 122 14.25 10.37 -7.99
CA THR A 122 15.11 11.44 -8.52
C THR A 122 16.60 11.14 -8.34
N THR A 123 16.96 10.41 -7.28
CA THR A 123 18.36 10.14 -6.93
C THR A 123 19.01 9.05 -7.79
N GLU A 124 18.21 8.13 -8.35
CA GLU A 124 18.73 7.06 -9.24
C GLU A 124 18.97 7.55 -10.67
N THR A 125 18.20 8.54 -11.14
CA THR A 125 18.29 9.03 -12.53
C THR A 125 19.56 9.86 -12.79
N THR A 126 20.15 10.48 -11.76
CA THR A 126 21.39 11.28 -11.92
C THR A 126 22.69 10.48 -11.76
N LYS A 127 22.64 9.18 -11.45
CA LYS A 127 23.85 8.36 -11.20
C LYS A 127 24.09 7.20 -12.17
N SER A 128 23.35 7.10 -13.28
CA SER A 128 23.51 6.00 -14.24
C SER A 128 23.72 6.48 -15.69
N TYR A 129 24.86 7.12 -15.93
CA TYR A 129 25.58 7.02 -17.21
C TYR A 129 27.08 7.02 -16.91
N ARG A 130 27.57 5.90 -16.36
CA ARG A 130 28.98 5.56 -16.47
C ARG A 130 29.09 4.07 -16.76
N ILE A 131 29.12 3.76 -18.05
CA ILE A 131 29.45 2.44 -18.57
C ILE A 131 30.86 2.11 -18.06
N ARG A 132 30.97 1.12 -17.17
CA ARG A 132 32.18 0.32 -17.00
C ARG A 132 31.80 -1.15 -17.02
N THR A 133 32.00 -1.74 -18.19
CA THR A 133 32.13 -3.17 -18.41
C THR A 133 33.38 -3.68 -17.68
N THR A 134 33.18 -4.52 -16.67
CA THR A 134 34.21 -5.46 -16.19
C THR A 134 33.58 -6.80 -15.85
N THR A 135 34.12 -7.84 -16.45
CA THR A 135 33.72 -9.24 -16.48
C THR A 135 34.18 -10.04 -15.24
N LEU A 136 33.40 -11.09 -14.89
CA LEU A 136 33.68 -12.27 -14.02
C LEU A 136 33.76 -12.02 -12.50
N LYS A 137 33.14 -12.80 -11.58
CA LYS A 137 33.00 -14.28 -11.44
C LYS A 137 31.85 -14.62 -10.45
N PRO A 138 31.23 -15.81 -10.50
CA PRO A 138 30.06 -16.17 -9.70
C PRO A 138 30.45 -16.87 -8.39
N THR A 139 30.11 -16.28 -7.24
CA THR A 139 30.18 -16.98 -5.94
C THR A 139 29.18 -16.36 -4.97
N PHE A 140 28.61 -17.20 -4.09
CA PHE A 140 27.62 -16.92 -3.04
C PHE A 140 26.15 -17.31 -3.28
N LYS A 141 25.91 -18.39 -4.04
CA LYS A 141 24.90 -19.38 -3.61
C LYS A 141 25.52 -20.21 -2.48
N LYS A 142 25.28 -19.88 -1.20
CA LYS A 142 25.43 -20.84 -0.06
C LYS A 142 24.94 -20.39 1.32
N LYS A 143 24.52 -19.12 1.53
CA LYS A 143 24.15 -18.67 2.90
C LYS A 143 22.65 -18.65 3.24
N VAL A 144 21.74 -18.79 2.26
CA VAL A 144 20.28 -18.68 2.51
C VAL A 144 19.60 -20.05 2.77
N VAL A 145 20.21 -21.16 2.31
CA VAL A 145 19.61 -22.50 2.45
C VAL A 145 19.66 -23.04 3.90
N ASN A 146 20.63 -22.59 4.72
CA ASN A 146 20.78 -23.10 6.09
C ASN A 146 19.88 -22.42 7.13
N ILE A 147 19.28 -21.26 6.83
CA ILE A 147 18.37 -20.57 7.76
C ILE A 147 16.95 -21.17 7.65
N ALA A 148 16.51 -21.54 6.44
CA ALA A 148 15.20 -22.16 6.22
C ALA A 148 15.07 -23.56 6.86
N LYS A 149 16.14 -24.36 6.86
CA LYS A 149 16.14 -25.71 7.44
C LYS A 149 16.01 -25.72 8.97
N LYS A 150 16.56 -24.70 9.65
CA LYS A 150 16.56 -24.64 11.13
C LYS A 150 15.20 -24.23 11.71
N LYS A 151 14.37 -23.52 10.94
CA LYS A 151 13.03 -23.08 11.37
C LYS A 151 11.98 -24.20 11.24
N TYR A 152 12.07 -25.03 10.20
CA TYR A 152 11.14 -26.17 9.99
C TYR A 152 11.25 -27.27 11.05
N ASN A 153 12.47 -27.62 11.49
CA ASN A 153 12.66 -28.66 12.52
C ASN A 153 12.18 -28.22 13.92
N LYS A 154 12.06 -26.91 14.19
CA LYS A 154 11.53 -26.42 15.47
C LYS A 154 10.00 -26.45 15.52
N LEU A 155 9.33 -26.33 14.37
CA LEU A 155 7.87 -26.42 14.25
C LEU A 155 7.37 -27.88 14.23
N ALA A 156 8.14 -28.82 13.67
CA ALA A 156 7.76 -30.24 13.65
C ALA A 156 7.74 -30.90 15.05
N ASN A 157 8.58 -30.43 15.99
CA ASN A 157 8.60 -30.96 17.36
C ASN A 157 7.53 -30.36 18.29
N PHE A 158 6.84 -29.30 17.87
CA PHE A 158 5.78 -28.68 18.68
C PHE A 158 4.40 -29.31 18.40
N ILE A 159 4.21 -29.89 17.21
CA ILE A 159 2.92 -30.49 16.79
C ILE A 159 2.78 -31.96 17.28
N GLN A 160 3.86 -32.56 17.78
CA GLN A 160 3.85 -33.96 18.26
C GLN A 160 3.47 -34.13 19.75
N PHE A 161 3.25 -33.04 20.51
CA PHE A 161 2.98 -33.11 21.95
C PHE A 161 1.51 -32.96 22.37
N ASP A 162 0.58 -32.63 21.45
CA ASP A 162 -0.84 -32.40 21.79
C ASP A 162 -1.83 -33.48 21.30
N LEU A 163 -1.33 -34.62 20.79
CA LEU A 163 -2.18 -35.73 20.29
C LEU A 163 -1.88 -37.08 20.99
N TYR A 164 -1.75 -37.07 22.31
CA TYR A 164 -1.92 -38.28 23.14
C TYR A 164 -2.51 -37.90 24.52
N PRO A 165 -3.81 -38.10 24.76
CA PRO A 165 -4.28 -38.21 26.13
C PRO A 165 -3.72 -39.50 26.73
N LYS A 166 -2.94 -39.36 27.81
CA LYS A 166 -2.54 -40.48 28.66
C LYS A 166 -3.73 -40.89 29.54
N LYS A 167 -3.99 -42.20 29.50
CA LYS A 167 -4.84 -43.05 30.35
C LYS A 167 -6.32 -43.08 30.04
#